data_AF-A0A2V7JE61-F1
#
_entry.id   AF-A0A2V7JE61-F1
#
_cell.length_a   1.000
_cell.length_b   1.000
_cell.length_c   1.000
_cell.angle_alpha   90.00
_cell.angle_beta   90.00
_cell.angle_gamma   90.00
#
_symmetry.space_group_name_H-M   'P 1'
#
loop_
_entity.id
_entity.type
_entity.pdbx_description
1 polymer ?
#
loop_
_entity_poly.entity_id
_entity_poly.type
_entity_poly.pdbx_seq_one_letter_code
_entity_poly.pdbx_strand_id
1 'polypeptide(L)'
;MSSSKAAWSPAPACWCTPARRGWGSRPFRSPRSAARVSRQRPALPRSSPPSRPPGSTVDIVLDPIGAATLGGDLRVLRVGGRIVILSTMSGSRTELDLGLLMKKRARVVGSTLRARSRQEKAAIVTRFREEMLPRFATGKLKVTVDSVFPVERAAEAFQRMRENRNVGKVLIGWSGG
;
A
#
# COMPACT_ATOMS: atom_id res chain seq x y z
N MET A 1 35.36 -16.47 1.85
CA MET A 1 34.07 -16.09 2.48
C MET A 1 33.86 -14.60 2.29
N SER A 2 33.00 -14.19 1.37
CA SER A 2 32.63 -12.78 1.17
C SER A 2 31.11 -12.69 1.12
N SER A 3 30.52 -12.19 2.20
CA SER A 3 29.08 -11.96 2.33
C SER A 3 28.67 -10.74 1.51
N SER A 4 28.01 -10.98 0.39
CA SER A 4 27.42 -9.91 -0.41
C SER A 4 26.15 -9.40 0.27
N LYS A 5 26.25 -8.23 0.91
CA LYS A 5 25.09 -7.47 1.43
C LYS A 5 24.28 -6.97 0.23
N ALA A 6 23.08 -7.51 0.04
CA ALA A 6 22.13 -6.97 -0.93
C ALA A 6 21.70 -5.55 -0.52
N ALA A 7 22.23 -4.56 -1.24
CA ALA A 7 21.91 -3.16 -1.06
C ALA A 7 20.43 -2.89 -1.37
N TRP A 8 19.69 -2.42 -0.37
CA TRP A 8 18.34 -1.88 -0.51
C TRP A 8 18.40 -0.53 -1.25
N SER A 9 17.78 -0.44 -2.42
CA SER A 9 17.53 0.84 -3.09
C SER A 9 16.18 1.42 -2.62
N PRO A 10 16.07 2.71 -2.22
CA PRO A 10 14.83 3.28 -1.70
C PRO A 10 13.95 3.78 -2.85
N ALA A 11 12.88 3.05 -3.18
CA ALA A 11 11.82 3.57 -4.04
C ALA A 11 10.51 3.57 -3.23
N PRO A 12 9.82 4.71 -3.06
CA PRO A 12 8.70 4.84 -2.13
C PRO A 12 7.53 3.95 -2.57
N ALA A 13 7.06 3.06 -1.68
CA ALA A 13 5.86 2.26 -1.86
C ALA A 13 4.60 3.03 -1.44
N CYS A 14 4.36 4.17 -2.08
CA CYS A 14 3.26 5.06 -1.73
C CYS A 14 2.00 4.68 -2.53
N TRP A 15 0.89 4.38 -1.84
CA TRP A 15 -0.45 4.32 -2.46
C TRP A 15 -1.06 5.71 -2.36
N CYS A 16 -1.17 6.40 -3.50
CA CYS A 16 -1.59 7.80 -3.57
C CYS A 16 -2.93 7.91 -4.30
N THR A 17 -3.87 8.68 -3.74
CA THR A 17 -5.12 9.05 -4.43
C THR A 17 -4.97 10.47 -4.99
N PRO A 18 -5.14 10.69 -6.30
CA PRO A 18 -5.08 12.05 -6.87
C PRO A 18 -6.35 12.86 -6.57
N ALA A 19 -6.18 14.17 -6.47
CA ALA A 19 -7.23 15.12 -6.14
C ALA A 19 -8.17 15.37 -7.34
N ARG A 20 -9.34 14.69 -7.40
CA ARG A 20 -10.58 15.23 -8.01
C ARG A 20 -11.80 14.70 -7.24
N ARG A 21 -12.78 15.57 -7.00
CA ARG A 21 -14.09 15.20 -6.42
C ARG A 21 -14.75 14.20 -7.37
N GLY A 22 -15.05 13.00 -6.87
CA GLY A 22 -15.57 11.87 -7.64
C GLY A 22 -14.60 10.69 -7.61
N TRP A 23 -15.02 9.57 -7.03
CA TRP A 23 -14.24 8.34 -6.86
C TRP A 23 -14.05 7.59 -8.21
N GLY A 24 -13.42 8.25 -9.19
CA GLY A 24 -13.18 7.74 -10.54
C GLY A 24 -11.71 7.78 -10.98
N SER A 25 -10.76 8.13 -10.10
CA SER A 25 -9.35 8.27 -10.49
C SER A 25 -8.48 7.08 -10.09
N ARG A 26 -7.58 6.69 -11.01
CA ARG A 26 -6.63 5.58 -10.82
C ARG A 26 -5.69 5.85 -9.63
N PRO A 27 -5.58 4.94 -8.65
CA PRO A 27 -4.58 5.07 -7.59
C PRO A 27 -3.18 5.03 -8.19
N PHE A 28 -2.33 5.96 -7.78
CA PHE A 28 -0.91 5.90 -8.11
C PHE A 28 -0.27 4.76 -7.33
N ARG A 29 0.49 3.93 -8.06
CA ARG A 29 1.17 2.74 -7.58
C ARG A 29 2.66 2.97 -7.67
N SER A 30 3.39 2.58 -6.64
CA SER A 30 4.85 2.61 -6.66
C SER A 30 5.43 1.79 -7.80
N PRO A 31 6.65 2.10 -8.28
CA PRO A 31 7.31 1.34 -9.36
C PRO A 31 7.36 -0.17 -9.10
N ARG A 32 7.54 -0.59 -7.84
CA ARG A 32 7.54 -2.02 -7.47
C ARG A 32 6.18 -2.69 -7.56
N SER A 33 5.10 -1.97 -7.23
CA SER A 33 3.74 -2.50 -7.34
C SER A 33 3.21 -2.41 -8.78
N ALA A 34 3.66 -1.43 -9.57
CA ALA A 34 3.38 -1.28 -11.00
C ALA A 34 4.07 -2.38 -11.84
N ALA A 35 5.36 -2.66 -11.60
CA ALA A 35 6.11 -3.74 -12.25
C ALA A 35 5.57 -5.14 -11.92
N ARG A 36 4.81 -5.26 -10.83
CA ARG A 36 4.19 -6.50 -10.40
C ARG A 36 2.88 -6.79 -11.12
N VAL A 37 2.03 -5.76 -11.27
CA VAL A 37 0.73 -5.85 -11.94
C VAL A 37 0.87 -5.94 -13.47
N SER A 38 1.95 -5.43 -14.05
CA SER A 38 2.21 -5.51 -15.50
C SER A 38 2.38 -6.94 -16.03
N ARG A 39 2.57 -7.95 -15.17
CA ARG A 39 2.62 -9.37 -15.56
C ARG A 39 1.26 -10.00 -15.88
N GLN A 40 0.15 -9.28 -15.66
CA GLN A 40 -1.23 -9.77 -15.87
C GLN A 40 -1.98 -9.04 -17.02
N ARG A 41 -1.29 -8.29 -17.89
CA ARG A 41 -1.87 -7.68 -19.11
C ARG A 41 -1.02 -8.05 -20.34
N PRO A 42 -1.61 -8.18 -21.56
CA PRO A 42 -0.82 -8.26 -22.78
C PRO A 42 0.16 -7.08 -22.83
N ALA A 43 1.39 -7.37 -23.24
CA ALA A 43 2.56 -6.52 -23.09
C ALA A 43 2.28 -5.09 -23.59
N LEU A 44 2.15 -4.14 -22.66
CA LEU A 44 2.30 -2.73 -22.99
C LEU A 44 3.80 -2.47 -23.25
N PRO A 45 4.14 -1.61 -24.23
CA PRO A 45 5.53 -1.29 -24.54
C PRO A 45 6.27 -0.86 -23.28
N ARG A 46 7.54 -1.27 -23.15
CA ARG A 46 8.42 -0.98 -22.01
C ARG A 46 8.67 0.53 -21.90
N SER A 47 7.69 1.28 -21.41
CA SER A 47 7.89 2.64 -20.93
C SER A 47 8.48 2.55 -19.53
N SER A 48 9.50 3.36 -19.26
CA SER A 48 9.99 3.69 -17.92
C SER A 48 8.82 3.82 -16.92
N PRO A 49 8.98 3.43 -15.63
CA PRO A 49 7.92 3.65 -14.64
C PRO A 49 7.48 5.11 -14.73
N PRO A 50 6.17 5.42 -14.74
CA PRO A 50 5.73 6.78 -14.90
C PRO A 50 6.40 7.60 -13.79
N SER A 51 7.37 8.43 -14.18
CA SER A 51 7.88 9.47 -13.30
C SER A 51 6.66 10.32 -12.98
N ARG A 52 6.39 10.45 -11.69
CA ARG A 52 5.29 11.28 -11.22
C ARG A 52 5.52 12.67 -11.82
N PRO A 53 4.55 13.26 -12.55
CA PRO A 53 4.79 14.52 -13.21
C PRO A 53 5.20 15.55 -12.14
N PRO A 54 6.30 16.29 -12.38
CA PRO A 54 6.78 17.28 -11.43
C PRO A 54 5.64 18.22 -11.06
N GLY A 55 5.40 18.41 -9.76
CA GLY A 55 4.33 19.27 -9.24
C GLY A 55 3.00 18.57 -8.87
N SER A 56 2.83 17.27 -9.12
CA SER A 56 1.61 16.59 -8.67
C SER A 56 1.62 16.37 -7.16
N THR A 57 0.56 16.82 -6.47
CA THR A 57 0.37 16.64 -5.01
C THR A 57 -0.77 15.67 -4.71
N VAL A 58 -0.79 15.08 -3.51
CA VAL A 58 -1.84 14.13 -3.08
C VAL A 58 -2.50 14.54 -1.77
N ASP A 59 -3.77 14.19 -1.63
CA ASP A 59 -4.57 14.42 -0.43
C ASP A 59 -4.14 13.54 0.75
N ILE A 60 -3.88 12.27 0.44
CA ILE A 60 -3.66 11.21 1.43
C ILE A 60 -2.52 10.32 0.94
N VAL A 61 -1.58 10.07 1.85
CA VAL A 61 -0.59 9.02 1.72
C VAL A 61 -0.95 7.89 2.68
N LEU A 62 -1.03 6.66 2.17
CA LEU A 62 -1.10 5.45 2.98
C LEU A 62 0.29 4.79 2.98
N ASP A 63 0.98 4.83 4.12
CA ASP A 63 2.38 4.43 4.23
C ASP A 63 2.55 3.14 5.06
N PRO A 64 2.86 2.00 4.41
CA PRO A 64 3.25 0.77 5.10
C PRO A 64 4.76 0.68 5.39
N ILE A 65 5.60 1.58 4.85
CA ILE A 65 7.05 1.50 5.00
C ILE A 65 7.50 2.20 6.29
N GLY A 66 7.11 3.46 6.49
CA GLY A 66 7.45 4.25 7.68
C GLY A 66 8.77 5.03 7.52
N ALA A 67 9.74 4.75 8.40
CA ALA A 67 10.90 5.62 8.64
C ALA A 67 11.64 6.14 7.38
N ALA A 68 11.82 5.29 6.36
CA ALA A 68 12.59 5.61 5.16
C ALA A 68 11.82 6.46 4.12
N THR A 69 10.49 6.50 4.19
CA THR A 69 9.65 7.18 3.18
C THR A 69 9.01 8.46 3.68
N LEU A 70 8.90 8.64 5.00
CA LEU A 70 8.12 9.71 5.63
C LEU A 70 8.45 11.12 5.09
N GLY A 71 9.73 11.47 4.94
CA GLY A 71 10.13 12.77 4.41
C GLY A 71 9.76 12.98 2.93
N GLY A 72 9.78 11.92 2.13
CA GLY A 72 9.32 11.94 0.74
C GLY A 72 7.80 12.05 0.65
N ASP A 73 7.10 11.31 1.50
CA ASP A 73 5.63 11.34 1.61
C ASP A 73 5.13 12.73 2.00
N LEU A 74 5.84 13.43 2.88
CA LEU A 74 5.53 14.80 3.26
C LEU A 74 5.72 15.81 2.12
N ARG A 75 6.76 15.64 1.29
CA ARG A 75 7.02 16.52 0.15
C ARG A 75 5.92 16.45 -0.92
N VAL A 76 5.42 15.25 -1.18
CA VAL A 76 4.39 15.00 -2.21
C VAL A 76 2.97 15.31 -1.73
N LEU A 77 2.79 15.56 -0.44
CA LEU A 77 1.51 15.90 0.14
C LEU A 77 1.07 17.30 -0.31
N ARG A 78 -0.22 17.49 -0.60
CA ARG A 78 -0.76 18.85 -0.76
C ARG A 78 -0.84 19.55 0.58
N VAL A 79 -1.06 20.86 0.53
CA VAL A 79 -1.40 21.63 1.73
C VAL A 79 -2.71 21.09 2.35
N GLY A 80 -2.71 20.87 3.66
CA GLY A 80 -3.81 20.26 4.42
C GLY A 80 -4.00 18.76 4.18
N GLY A 81 -3.04 18.07 3.57
CA GLY A 81 -3.11 16.63 3.37
C GLY A 81 -2.76 15.84 4.64
N ARG A 82 -2.88 14.50 4.55
CA ARG A 82 -2.54 13.59 5.65
C ARG A 82 -1.71 12.39 5.22
N ILE A 83 -0.77 12.01 6.07
CA ILE A 83 -0.01 10.76 5.99
C ILE A 83 -0.56 9.81 7.04
N VAL A 84 -0.95 8.60 6.64
CA VAL A 84 -1.45 7.55 7.52
C VAL A 84 -0.43 6.42 7.53
N ILE A 85 0.31 6.30 8.62
CA ILE A 85 1.33 5.27 8.84
C ILE A 85 0.65 4.02 9.39
N LEU A 86 0.74 2.92 8.63
CA LEU A 86 0.13 1.63 8.98
C LEU A 86 1.13 0.64 9.59
N SER A 87 2.40 0.76 9.23
CA SER A 87 3.47 -0.12 9.70
C SER A 87 4.84 0.55 9.59
N THR A 88 5.83 -0.08 10.23
CA THR A 88 7.20 0.42 10.36
C THR A 88 8.19 -0.57 9.72
N MET A 89 7.94 -0.98 8.46
CA MET A 89 8.74 -1.99 7.78
C MET A 89 10.21 -1.59 7.62
N SER A 90 10.52 -0.29 7.48
CA SER A 90 11.89 0.21 7.38
C SER A 90 12.44 0.77 8.69
N GLY A 91 11.80 0.49 9.83
CA GLY A 91 12.16 1.03 11.15
C GLY A 91 11.10 1.96 11.75
N SER A 92 11.17 2.12 13.08
CA SER A 92 10.19 2.84 13.89
C SER A 92 10.61 4.27 14.28
N ARG A 93 11.83 4.69 13.94
CA ARG A 93 12.38 6.01 14.27
C ARG A 93 12.94 6.67 13.02
N THR A 94 12.69 7.96 12.87
CA THR A 94 13.19 8.78 11.76
C THR A 94 13.11 10.26 12.15
N GLU A 95 13.85 11.10 11.42
CA GLU A 95 13.74 12.55 11.53
C GLU A 95 12.60 13.08 10.64
N LEU A 96 11.99 14.17 11.07
CA LEU A 96 10.90 14.82 10.36
C LEU A 96 11.12 16.33 10.30
N ASP A 97 11.08 16.90 9.11
CA ASP A 97 11.10 18.35 8.90
C ASP A 97 9.77 18.97 9.36
N LEU A 98 9.78 19.54 10.56
CA LEU A 98 8.63 20.21 11.16
C LEU A 98 8.28 21.53 10.44
N GLY A 99 9.25 22.21 9.83
CA GLY A 99 9.01 23.43 9.06
C GLY A 99 8.18 23.13 7.81
N LEU A 100 8.54 22.06 7.09
CA LEU A 100 7.75 21.57 5.96
C LEU A 100 6.37 21.06 6.39
N LEU A 101 6.28 20.37 7.53
CA LEU A 101 5.01 19.92 8.10
C LEU A 101 4.06 21.10 8.34
N MET A 102 4.55 22.17 8.98
CA MET A 102 3.80 23.39 9.26
C MET A 102 3.40 24.13 7.98
N LYS A 103 4.35 24.33 7.05
CA LYS A 103 4.09 24.98 5.75
C LYS A 103 3.01 24.24 4.95
N LYS A 104 3.00 22.91 5.03
CA LYS A 104 1.97 22.07 4.41
C LYS A 104 0.71 21.95 5.25
N ARG A 105 0.66 22.43 6.50
CA ARG A 105 -0.45 22.16 7.45
C ARG A 105 -0.83 20.67 7.47
N ALA A 106 0.18 19.82 7.39
CA ALA A 106 0.02 18.39 7.19
C ALA A 106 -0.34 17.68 8.50
N ARG A 107 -0.99 16.52 8.39
CA ARG A 107 -1.26 15.63 9.52
C ARG A 107 -0.49 14.33 9.36
N VAL A 108 0.17 13.86 10.41
CA VAL A 108 0.75 12.52 10.49
C VAL A 108 -0.07 11.70 11.48
N VAL A 109 -0.60 10.57 11.03
CA VAL A 109 -1.51 9.72 11.81
C VAL A 109 -0.95 8.31 11.85
N GLY A 110 -0.76 7.78 13.06
CA GLY A 110 -0.49 6.36 13.27
C GLY A 110 -1.78 5.59 13.42
N SER A 111 -1.89 4.41 12.79
CA SER A 111 -3.03 3.52 13.01
C SER A 111 -2.62 2.06 12.92
N THR A 112 -2.93 1.29 13.96
CA THR A 112 -2.88 -0.17 13.92
C THR A 112 -4.29 -0.73 14.13
N LEU A 113 -4.60 -1.86 13.47
CA LEU A 113 -5.89 -2.54 13.66
C LEU A 113 -5.85 -3.52 14.85
N ARG A 114 -4.67 -4.10 15.13
CA ARG A 114 -4.51 -5.19 16.12
C ARG A 114 -4.86 -4.74 17.54
N ALA A 115 -4.35 -3.58 17.94
CA ALA A 115 -4.49 -3.05 19.30
C ALA A 115 -5.86 -2.43 19.60
N ARG A 116 -6.74 -2.24 18.60
CA ARG A 116 -8.06 -1.63 18.80
C ARG A 116 -8.98 -2.52 19.64
N SER A 117 -9.90 -1.88 20.36
CA SER A 117 -10.91 -2.58 21.16
C SER A 117 -11.86 -3.40 20.27
N ARG A 118 -12.59 -4.35 20.88
CA ARG A 118 -13.62 -5.12 20.15
C ARG A 118 -14.72 -4.21 19.60
N GLN A 119 -15.12 -3.19 20.35
CA GLN A 119 -16.14 -2.23 19.95
C GLN A 119 -15.69 -1.40 18.74
N GLU A 120 -14.44 -0.90 18.74
CA GLU A 120 -13.89 -0.18 17.59
C GLU A 120 -13.80 -1.07 16.35
N LYS A 121 -13.38 -2.33 16.51
CA LYS A 121 -13.33 -3.30 15.41
C LYS A 121 -14.72 -3.57 14.84
N ALA A 122 -15.74 -3.75 15.70
CA ALA A 122 -17.11 -3.94 15.28
C ALA A 122 -17.62 -2.74 14.46
N ALA A 123 -17.40 -1.52 14.95
CA ALA A 123 -17.78 -0.30 14.23
C ALA A 123 -17.12 -0.18 12.85
N ILE A 124 -15.84 -0.54 12.75
CA ILE A 124 -15.11 -0.56 11.45
C ILE A 124 -15.72 -1.60 10.50
N VAL A 125 -16.02 -2.81 11.00
CA VAL A 125 -16.60 -3.89 10.18
C VAL A 125 -18.00 -3.50 9.70
N THR A 126 -18.85 -2.96 10.57
CA THR A 126 -20.19 -2.48 10.19
C THR A 126 -20.10 -1.45 9.07
N ARG A 127 -19.26 -0.42 9.25
CA ARG A 127 -19.06 0.61 8.23
C ARG A 127 -18.51 0.06 6.93
N PHE A 128 -17.54 -0.86 6.99
CA PHE A 128 -17.01 -1.51 5.79
C PHE A 128 -18.08 -2.32 5.06
N ARG A 129 -18.93 -3.04 5.79
CA ARG A 129 -20.04 -3.82 5.24
C ARG A 129 -21.04 -2.94 4.50
N GLU A 130 -21.39 -1.79 5.06
CA GLU A 130 -22.38 -0.88 4.47
C GLU A 130 -21.81 -0.09 3.29
N GLU A 131 -20.60 0.47 3.42
CA GLU A 131 -20.07 1.42 2.44
C GLU A 131 -19.24 0.76 1.32
N MET A 132 -18.54 -0.34 1.62
CA MET A 132 -17.50 -0.91 0.76
C MET A 132 -17.89 -2.27 0.18
N LEU A 133 -18.54 -3.15 0.96
CA LEU A 133 -18.87 -4.50 0.51
C LEU A 133 -19.74 -4.55 -0.77
N PRO A 134 -20.79 -3.70 -0.93
CA PRO A 134 -21.59 -3.66 -2.17
C PRO A 134 -20.77 -3.30 -3.42
N ARG A 135 -19.63 -2.63 -3.25
CA ARG A 135 -18.75 -2.25 -4.36
C ARG A 135 -17.99 -3.45 -4.93
N PHE A 136 -17.85 -4.54 -4.18
CA PHE A 136 -17.31 -5.80 -4.71
C PHE A 136 -18.33 -6.50 -5.60
N ALA A 137 -19.61 -6.54 -5.19
CA ALA A 137 -20.69 -7.13 -5.99
C ALA A 137 -20.85 -6.42 -7.34
N THR A 138 -20.72 -5.09 -7.36
CA THR A 138 -20.77 -4.28 -8.59
C THR A 138 -19.48 -4.29 -9.41
N GLY A 139 -18.43 -4.99 -8.96
CA GLY A 139 -17.13 -5.04 -9.64
C GLY A 139 -16.33 -3.73 -9.61
N LYS A 140 -16.80 -2.68 -8.92
CA LYS A 140 -16.08 -1.41 -8.70
C LYS A 140 -14.84 -1.61 -7.82
N LEU A 141 -14.91 -2.55 -6.89
CA LEU A 141 -13.75 -3.06 -6.13
C LEU A 141 -13.48 -4.50 -6.55
N LYS A 142 -12.20 -4.81 -6.80
CA LYS A 142 -11.74 -6.17 -7.11
C LYS A 142 -10.57 -6.53 -6.21
N VAL A 143 -10.62 -7.72 -5.62
CA VAL A 143 -9.48 -8.28 -4.90
C VAL A 143 -8.50 -8.83 -5.92
N THR A 144 -7.25 -8.37 -5.89
CA THR A 144 -6.18 -9.02 -6.64
C THR A 144 -5.71 -10.23 -5.86
N VAL A 145 -6.20 -11.40 -6.25
CA VAL A 145 -5.70 -12.70 -5.79
C VAL A 145 -4.53 -13.09 -6.66
N ASP A 146 -3.40 -13.37 -6.04
CA ASP A 146 -2.19 -13.81 -6.72
C ASP A 146 -2.20 -15.32 -6.99
N SER A 147 -2.50 -16.09 -5.95
CA SER A 147 -2.43 -17.55 -5.96
C SER A 147 -3.32 -18.12 -4.85
N VAL A 148 -3.84 -19.32 -5.11
CA VAL A 148 -4.61 -20.11 -4.14
C VAL A 148 -3.89 -21.44 -3.98
N PHE A 149 -3.47 -21.77 -2.76
CA PHE A 149 -2.84 -23.03 -2.42
C PHE A 149 -3.80 -23.88 -1.60
N PRO A 150 -3.87 -25.20 -1.81
CA PRO A 150 -4.58 -26.08 -0.89
C PRO A 150 -3.84 -26.10 0.47
N VAL A 151 -4.53 -26.42 1.56
CA VAL A 151 -3.99 -26.36 2.93
C VAL A 151 -2.73 -27.20 3.11
N GLU A 152 -2.63 -28.35 2.43
CA GLU A 152 -1.49 -29.26 2.45
C GLU A 152 -0.21 -28.59 1.90
N ARG A 153 -0.37 -27.55 1.08
CA ARG A 153 0.72 -26.77 0.46
C ARG A 153 0.92 -25.40 1.10
N ALA A 154 0.45 -25.20 2.33
CA ALA A 154 0.61 -23.92 3.05
C ALA A 154 2.09 -23.49 3.15
N ALA A 155 3.03 -24.43 3.31
CA ALA A 155 4.45 -24.12 3.36
C ALA A 155 4.96 -23.40 2.09
N GLU A 156 4.48 -23.82 0.92
CA GLU A 156 4.83 -23.20 -0.36
C GLU A 156 4.22 -21.80 -0.52
N ALA A 157 2.99 -21.61 -0.03
CA ALA A 157 2.36 -20.30 0.03
C ALA A 157 3.21 -19.31 0.87
N PHE A 158 3.69 -19.74 2.04
CA PHE A 158 4.58 -18.95 2.89
C PHE A 158 5.95 -18.70 2.25
N GLN A 159 6.52 -19.69 1.55
CA GLN A 159 7.78 -19.52 0.82
C GLN A 159 7.64 -18.45 -0.27
N ARG A 160 6.58 -18.51 -1.09
CA ARG A 160 6.28 -17.51 -2.13
C ARG A 160 6.15 -16.09 -1.57
N MET A 161 5.48 -15.96 -0.42
CA MET A 161 5.35 -14.68 0.28
C MET A 161 6.72 -14.18 0.80
N ARG A 162 7.55 -15.05 1.39
CA ARG A 162 8.89 -14.70 1.90
C ARG A 162 9.83 -14.23 0.79
N GLU A 163 9.77 -14.88 -0.37
CA GLU A 163 10.51 -14.47 -1.57
C GLU A 163 9.93 -13.20 -2.23
N ASN A 164 8.84 -12.65 -1.67
CA ASN A 164 8.19 -11.44 -2.12
C ASN A 164 7.76 -11.51 -3.61
N ARG A 165 7.40 -12.72 -4.08
CA ARG A 165 6.99 -13.00 -5.47
C ARG A 165 5.49 -12.77 -5.73
N ASN A 166 4.67 -12.63 -4.69
CA ASN A 166 3.21 -12.55 -4.79
C ASN A 166 2.69 -11.16 -5.20
N VAL A 167 1.73 -11.09 -6.12
CA VAL A 167 1.05 -9.87 -6.55
C VAL A 167 -0.37 -9.79 -5.97
N GLY A 168 -0.49 -9.29 -4.75
CA GLY A 168 -1.78 -9.26 -4.05
C GLY A 168 -1.87 -10.40 -3.02
N LYS A 169 -3.08 -10.93 -2.84
CA LYS A 169 -3.38 -11.88 -1.77
C LYS A 169 -3.02 -13.32 -2.19
N VAL A 170 -2.25 -14.00 -1.36
CA VAL A 170 -2.09 -15.46 -1.41
C VAL A 170 -3.15 -16.05 -0.50
N LEU A 171 -3.95 -16.98 -1.02
CA LEU A 171 -5.04 -17.62 -0.28
C LEU A 171 -4.69 -19.07 0.02
N ILE A 172 -5.15 -19.56 1.16
CA ILE A 172 -5.17 -20.98 1.49
C ILE A 172 -6.61 -21.45 1.35
N GLY A 173 -6.84 -22.39 0.44
CA GLY A 173 -8.12 -23.07 0.26
C GLY A 173 -8.23 -24.21 1.26
N TRP A 174 -9.28 -24.18 2.08
CA TRP A 174 -9.66 -25.32 2.90
C TRP A 174 -10.71 -26.10 2.13
N SER A 175 -10.30 -27.20 1.49
CA SER A 175 -11.22 -28.16 0.90
C SER A 175 -11.32 -29.35 1.85
N GLY A 176 -12.22 -29.24 2.82
CA GLY A 176 -12.57 -30.35 3.70
C GLY A 176 -13.98 -30.16 4.21
N GLY A 177 -14.88 -31.08 3.83
CA GLY A 177 -16.20 -31.32 4.42
C GLY A 177 -17.18 -30.16 4.42
#